data_AF-A0A6L3GKW9-F1
#
_entry.id   AF-A0A6L3GKW9-F1
#
_cell.length_a   1.000
_cell.length_b   1.000
_cell.length_c   1.000
_cell.angle_alpha   90.00
_cell.angle_beta   90.00
_cell.angle_gamma   90.00
#
_symmetry.space_group_name_H-M   'P 1'
#
loop_
_entity.id
_entity.type
_entity.pdbx_description
1 polymer ?
#
loop_
_entity_poly.entity_id
_entity_poly.type
_entity_poly.pdbx_seq_one_letter_code
_entity_poly.pdbx_strand_id
1 'polypeptide(L)'
;MDKDIIVAEDEDVKIIFHFKVFCELLKECMSIYGNTTIENAQQLVKNFHPLQQPISTTDDIVFFSHENIYHWAMLALYGETYWLIHP
;
A
#
# COMPACT_ATOMS: atom_id res chain seq x y z
N MET A 1 -8.77 0.47 9.31
CA MET A 1 -7.90 0.91 10.42
C MET A 1 -7.58 2.38 10.14
N ASP A 2 -8.18 3.33 10.88
CA ASP A 2 -7.88 4.77 10.69
C ASP A 2 -6.62 5.12 11.49
N LYS A 3 -5.45 4.90 10.87
CA LYS A 3 -4.18 5.41 11.39
C LYS A 3 -3.58 6.32 10.32
N ASP A 4 -3.52 7.61 10.59
CA ASP A 4 -2.93 8.56 9.65
C ASP A 4 -1.40 8.39 9.56
N ILE A 5 -0.77 8.13 10.70
CA ILE A 5 0.66 7.90 10.85
C ILE A 5 0.87 6.66 11.74
N ILE A 6 1.85 5.83 11.39
CA ILE A 6 2.33 4.71 12.19
C ILE A 6 3.78 5.01 12.55
N VAL A 7 4.12 4.84 13.83
CA VAL A 7 5.49 4.99 14.33
C VAL A 7 5.93 3.64 14.86
N ALA A 8 7.02 3.10 14.31
CA ALA A 8 7.68 1.91 14.82
C ALA A 8 9.09 2.28 15.29
N GLU A 9 9.52 1.66 16.37
CA GLU A 9 10.77 1.95 17.04
C GLU A 9 11.40 0.64 17.51
N ASP A 10 12.63 0.40 17.05
CA ASP A 10 13.53 -0.65 17.52
C ASP A 10 14.73 0.00 18.23
N GLU A 11 15.67 -0.79 18.74
CA GLU A 11 16.75 -0.32 19.64
C GLU A 11 17.51 0.93 19.14
N ASP A 12 17.82 0.99 17.85
CA ASP A 12 18.60 2.08 17.24
C ASP A 12 17.85 2.84 16.12
N VAL A 13 16.63 2.42 15.77
CA VAL A 13 15.93 2.90 14.57
C VAL A 13 14.50 3.30 14.90
N LYS A 14 14.11 4.47 14.40
CA LYS A 14 12.73 4.96 14.47
C LYS A 14 12.22 5.28 13.07
N ILE A 15 11.11 4.68 12.69
CA ILE A 15 10.47 4.90 11.38
C ILE A 15 9.11 5.57 11.58
N ILE A 16 8.88 6.63 10.81
CA ILE A 16 7.59 7.31 10.71
C ILE A 16 6.98 6.95 9.36
N PHE A 17 5.91 6.16 9.38
CA PHE A 17 5.18 5.77 8.18
C PHE A 17 3.89 6.58 8.05
N HIS A 18 3.83 7.41 7.01
CA HIS A 18 2.62 8.15 6.64
C HIS A 18 1.60 7.22 5.97
N PHE A 19 1.04 6.30 6.75
CA PHE A 19 0.17 5.21 6.28
C PHE A 19 -1.00 5.70 5.42
N LYS A 20 -1.66 6.79 5.82
CA LYS A 20 -2.75 7.37 5.03
C LYS A 20 -2.29 7.89 3.68
N VAL A 21 -1.13 8.54 3.63
CA VAL A 21 -0.56 9.02 2.36
C VAL A 21 -0.25 7.84 1.45
N PHE A 22 0.34 6.77 1.98
CA PHE A 22 0.55 5.54 1.22
C PHE A 22 -0.76 4.97 0.65
N CYS A 23 -1.81 4.89 1.47
CA CYS A 23 -3.14 4.43 1.03
C CYS A 23 -3.75 5.33 -0.06
N GLU A 24 -3.66 6.66 0.06
CA GLU A 24 -4.16 7.57 -0.99
C GLU A 24 -3.37 7.43 -2.29
N LEU A 25 -2.04 7.30 -2.19
CA LEU A 25 -1.20 7.08 -3.38
C LEU A 25 -1.55 5.78 -4.11
N LEU A 26 -1.88 4.71 -3.39
CA LEU A 26 -2.39 3.47 -4.00
C LEU A 26 -3.67 3.73 -4.79
N LYS A 27 -4.65 4.44 -4.21
CA LYS A 27 -5.93 4.72 -4.87
C LYS A 27 -5.75 5.53 -6.15
N GLU A 28 -4.97 6.61 -6.07
CA GLU A 28 -4.68 7.47 -7.21
C GLU A 28 -3.91 6.71 -8.30
N CYS A 29 -2.92 5.90 -7.91
CA CYS A 29 -2.15 5.10 -8.85
C CYS A 29 -3.02 4.06 -9.58
N MET A 30 -3.91 3.37 -8.87
CA MET A 30 -4.89 2.47 -9.48
C MET A 30 -5.84 3.21 -10.45
N SER A 31 -6.30 4.41 -10.08
CA SER A 31 -7.20 5.20 -10.92
C SER A 31 -6.53 5.67 -12.21
N ILE A 32 -5.31 6.21 -12.10
CA ILE A 32 -4.56 6.78 -13.23
C ILE A 32 -4.05 5.68 -14.18
N TYR A 33 -3.47 4.61 -13.62
CA TYR A 33 -2.76 3.61 -14.43
C TYR A 33 -3.52 2.30 -14.61
N GLY A 34 -4.42 1.97 -13.68
CA GLY A 34 -5.19 0.72 -13.68
C GLY A 34 -6.58 0.83 -14.34
N ASN A 35 -6.93 1.99 -14.91
CA ASN A 35 -8.21 2.24 -15.57
C ASN A 35 -9.42 1.82 -14.71
N THR A 36 -9.38 2.17 -13.42
CA THR A 36 -10.47 1.91 -12.47
C THR A 36 -10.96 3.22 -11.85
N THR A 37 -12.15 3.24 -11.25
CA THR A 37 -12.65 4.45 -10.59
C THR A 37 -12.02 4.60 -9.20
N ILE A 38 -11.95 5.82 -8.69
CA ILE A 38 -11.46 6.09 -7.33
C ILE A 38 -12.29 5.35 -6.27
N GLU A 39 -13.61 5.25 -6.47
CA GLU A 39 -14.50 4.52 -5.55
C GLU A 39 -14.16 3.03 -5.49
N ASN A 40 -13.86 2.41 -6.64
CA ASN A 40 -13.44 1.02 -6.69
C ASN A 40 -12.04 0.85 -6.08
N ALA A 41 -11.10 1.73 -6.40
CA ALA A 41 -9.76 1.73 -5.82
C ALA A 41 -9.81 1.86 -4.28
N GLN A 42 -10.71 2.68 -3.75
CA GLN A 42 -10.93 2.82 -2.30
C GLN A 42 -11.39 1.50 -1.66
N GLN A 43 -12.30 0.75 -2.31
CA GLN A 43 -12.72 -0.57 -1.80
C GLN A 43 -11.58 -1.58 -1.87
N LEU A 44 -10.77 -1.55 -2.94
CA LEU A 44 -9.61 -2.43 -3.09
C LEU A 44 -8.57 -2.16 -2.00
N VAL A 45 -8.17 -0.91 -1.78
CA VAL A 45 -7.24 -0.55 -0.69
C VAL A 45 -7.79 -0.97 0.67
N LYS A 46 -9.09 -0.79 0.91
CA LYS A 46 -9.73 -1.20 2.18
C LYS A 46 -9.66 -2.71 2.41
N ASN A 47 -9.68 -3.52 1.34
CA ASN A 47 -9.67 -4.98 1.41
C ASN A 47 -8.30 -5.59 1.08
N PHE A 48 -7.27 -4.76 0.83
CA PHE A 48 -5.96 -5.23 0.41
C PHE A 48 -5.25 -5.95 1.56
N HIS A 49 -4.97 -7.24 1.36
CA HIS A 49 -4.52 -8.15 2.43
C HIS A 49 -3.29 -7.65 3.20
N PRO A 50 -2.22 -7.13 2.55
CA PRO A 50 -1.07 -6.59 3.27
C PRO A 50 -1.43 -5.48 4.28
N LEU A 51 -2.44 -4.65 3.97
CA LEU A 51 -2.89 -3.56 4.84
C LEU A 51 -3.85 -4.00 5.96
N GLN A 52 -4.30 -5.27 5.96
CA GLN A 52 -5.12 -5.84 7.04
C GLN A 52 -4.27 -6.38 8.19
N GLN A 53 -2.99 -6.61 7.95
CA GLN A 53 -2.07 -7.11 8.98
C GLN A 53 -1.68 -5.98 9.93
N PRO A 54 -1.43 -6.27 11.23
CA PRO A 54 -0.86 -5.29 12.14
C PRO A 54 0.49 -4.78 11.62
N ILE A 55 0.66 -3.47 11.55
CA ILE A 55 1.94 -2.82 11.22
C ILE A 55 2.42 -2.15 12.51
N SER A 56 3.47 -2.70 13.10
CA SER A 56 3.97 -2.25 14.41
C SER A 56 5.48 -2.28 14.57
N THR A 57 6.18 -3.04 13.73
CA THR A 57 7.64 -3.15 13.75
C THR A 57 8.27 -2.35 12.61
N THR A 58 9.58 -2.09 12.68
CA THR A 58 10.28 -1.45 11.56
C THR A 58 10.28 -2.34 10.32
N ASP A 59 10.42 -3.66 10.48
CA ASP A 59 10.34 -4.66 9.40
C ASP A 59 8.99 -4.63 8.68
N ASP A 60 7.87 -4.52 9.42
CA ASP A 60 6.53 -4.40 8.82
C ASP A 60 6.42 -3.17 7.91
N ILE A 61 7.09 -2.07 8.27
CA ILE A 61 7.08 -0.83 7.48
C ILE A 61 8.04 -0.95 6.30
N VAL A 62 9.23 -1.50 6.51
CA VAL A 62 10.24 -1.70 5.46
C VAL A 62 9.69 -2.57 4.33
N PHE A 63 8.84 -3.56 4.65
CA PHE A 63 8.13 -4.38 3.67
C PHE A 63 7.41 -3.53 2.60
N PHE A 64 6.66 -2.50 3.00
CA PHE A 64 5.96 -1.62 2.05
C PHE A 64 6.90 -0.70 1.25
N SER A 65 8.12 -0.47 1.74
CA SER A 65 9.13 0.34 1.05
C SER A 65 9.97 -0.44 0.05
N HIS A 66 9.91 -1.78 0.08
CA HIS A 66 10.74 -2.64 -0.75
C HIS A 66 10.42 -2.50 -2.26
N GLU A 67 9.16 -2.20 -2.58
CA GLU A 67 8.69 -2.05 -3.95
C GLU A 67 8.12 -0.65 -4.20
N ASN A 68 8.06 -0.28 -5.48
CA ASN A 68 7.48 1.00 -5.88
C ASN A 68 5.95 0.99 -5.70
N ILE A 69 5.36 2.19 -5.55
CA ILE A 69 3.92 2.34 -5.32
C ILE A 69 3.06 1.80 -6.48
N TYR A 70 3.58 1.86 -7.72
CA TYR A 70 2.89 1.34 -8.90
C TYR A 70 2.72 -0.16 -8.80
N HIS A 71 3.76 -0.89 -8.38
CA HIS A 71 3.71 -2.32 -8.17
C HIS A 71 2.67 -2.70 -7.14
N TRP A 72 2.67 -2.05 -5.98
CA TRP A 72 1.65 -2.28 -4.95
C TRP A 72 0.23 -1.98 -5.44
N ALA A 73 0.05 -0.91 -6.23
CA ALA A 73 -1.25 -0.54 -6.78
C ALA A 73 -1.75 -1.58 -7.80
N MET A 74 -0.90 -2.02 -8.72
CA MET A 74 -1.27 -3.03 -9.71
C MET A 74 -1.46 -4.41 -9.08
N LEU A 75 -0.68 -4.75 -8.06
CA LEU A 75 -0.86 -5.97 -7.27
C LEU A 75 -2.22 -5.97 -6.55
N ALA A 76 -2.62 -4.84 -5.96
CA ALA A 76 -3.92 -4.70 -5.32
C ALA A 76 -5.10 -4.79 -6.31
N LEU A 77 -4.90 -4.30 -7.54
CA LEU A 77 -5.94 -4.24 -8.56
C LEU A 77 -6.09 -5.54 -9.37
N TYR A 78 -4.98 -6.10 -9.84
CA TYR A 78 -4.95 -7.23 -10.78
C TYR A 78 -4.46 -8.52 -10.15
N GLY A 79 -3.87 -8.46 -8.95
CA GLY A 79 -3.30 -9.61 -8.26
C GLY A 79 -1.88 -9.95 -8.73
N GLU A 80 -1.39 -11.07 -8.22
CA GLU A 80 -0.06 -11.59 -8.54
C GLU A 80 0.11 -11.78 -10.04
N THR A 81 1.34 -11.63 -10.52
CA THR A 81 1.72 -11.80 -11.94
C THR A 81 1.06 -10.84 -12.93
N TYR A 82 0.47 -9.72 -12.46
CA TYR A 82 -0.19 -8.73 -13.33
C TYR A 82 0.69 -8.28 -14.50
N TRP A 83 2.01 -8.16 -14.28
CA TRP A 83 2.99 -7.68 -15.25
C TRP A 83 3.09 -8.54 -16.52
N LEU A 84 2.55 -9.76 -16.51
CA LEU A 84 2.48 -10.62 -17.69
C LEU A 84 1.35 -10.20 -18.65
N ILE A 85 0.37 -9.44 -18.16
CA ILE A 85 -0.88 -9.12 -18.87
C ILE A 85 -1.13 -7.59 -18.94
N HIS A 86 -0.69 -6.86 -17.92
CA HIS A 86 -0.93 -5.44 -17.70
C HIS A 86 0.42 -4.72 -17.44
N PRO A 87 1.10 -4.20 -18.48
CA PRO A 87 2.36 -3.45 -18.34
C PRO A 87 2.16 -2.01 -17.83
#